data_AF-A0A6J6ZR62-F1
#
_entry.id   AF-A0A6J6ZR62-F1
#
_cell.length_a   1.000
_cell.length_b   1.000
_cell.length_c   1.000
_cell.angle_alpha   90.00
_cell.angle_beta   90.00
_cell.angle_gamma   90.00
#
_symmetry.space_group_name_H-M   'P 1'
#
loop_
_entity.id
_entity.type
_entity.pdbx_description
1 polymer ?
#
loop_
_entity_poly.entity_id
_entity_poly.type
_entity_poly.pdbx_seq_one_letter_code
_entity_poly.pdbx_strand_id
1 'polypeptide(L)'
;MLLSVNEWIHPRGNETHHSQMVRYRTVGDVTCTGAIASEATTIDEVIDEVITSTVSERGATRADDRFSETSMEDRKREGYF
;
A
#
# COMPACT_ATOMS: atom_id res chain seq x y z
N MET A 1 2.56 -7.12 -0.42
CA MET A 1 1.56 -6.06 -0.24
C MET A 1 0.31 -6.73 0.27
N LEU A 2 -0.24 -6.28 1.39
CA LEU A 2 -1.45 -6.84 1.95
C LEU A 2 -2.65 -6.11 1.34
N LEU A 3 -3.63 -6.85 0.83
CA LEU A 3 -4.87 -6.28 0.29
C LEU A 3 -6.03 -6.73 1.16
N SER A 4 -7.00 -5.84 1.38
CA SER A 4 -8.23 -6.21 2.09
C SER A 4 -9.06 -7.09 1.18
N VAL A 5 -9.54 -8.22 1.71
CA VAL A 5 -10.62 -8.97 1.06
C VAL A 5 -11.91 -8.18 1.22
N ASN A 6 -12.65 -7.94 0.13
CA ASN A 6 -13.89 -7.17 0.11
C ASN A 6 -14.69 -7.49 -1.18
N GLU A 7 -15.72 -6.70 -1.48
CA GLU A 7 -16.59 -6.89 -2.64
C GLU A 7 -15.89 -6.72 -4.01
N TRP A 8 -14.72 -6.06 -4.06
CA TRP A 8 -13.95 -5.84 -5.29
C TRP A 8 -12.66 -6.67 -5.35
N ILE A 9 -12.15 -7.10 -4.19
CA ILE A 9 -10.92 -7.90 -4.06
C ILE A 9 -11.26 -9.25 -3.44
N HIS A 10 -11.09 -10.30 -4.23
CA HIS A 10 -11.23 -11.69 -3.80
C HIS A 10 -9.90 -12.45 -3.93
N PRO A 11 -9.61 -13.37 -3.01
CA PRO A 11 -8.50 -14.31 -3.16
C PRO A 11 -8.62 -15.08 -4.49
N ARG A 12 -7.51 -15.24 -5.19
CA ARG A 12 -7.43 -15.96 -6.47
C ARG A 12 -6.92 -17.38 -6.27
N GLY A 13 -7.54 -18.34 -6.96
CA GLY A 13 -7.10 -19.74 -6.95
C GLY A 13 -7.00 -20.29 -5.52
N ASN A 14 -5.77 -20.59 -5.09
CA ASN A 14 -5.48 -21.16 -3.76
C ASN A 14 -4.96 -20.11 -2.76
N GLU A 15 -5.13 -18.81 -3.04
CA GLU A 15 -4.78 -17.76 -2.07
C GLU A 15 -5.62 -17.88 -0.80
N THR A 16 -4.96 -17.82 0.35
CA THR A 16 -5.60 -17.80 1.66
C THR A 16 -5.60 -16.39 2.23
N HIS A 17 -6.67 -16.02 2.94
CA HIS A 17 -6.73 -14.77 3.68
C HIS A 17 -6.68 -15.04 5.19
N HIS A 18 -6.17 -14.06 5.92
CA HIS A 18 -6.09 -14.10 7.38
C HIS A 18 -6.31 -12.69 7.95
N SER A 19 -6.74 -12.64 9.21
CA SER A 19 -6.81 -11.37 9.94
C SER A 19 -5.42 -10.95 10.39
N GLN A 20 -5.09 -9.68 10.22
CA GLN A 20 -3.80 -9.13 10.62
C GLN A 20 -3.95 -7.66 11.04
N MET A 21 -3.17 -7.23 12.03
CA MET A 21 -3.02 -5.82 12.35
C MET A 21 -2.22 -5.12 11.25
N VAL A 22 -2.83 -4.09 10.68
CA VAL A 22 -2.30 -3.40 9.52
C VAL A 22 -2.54 -1.90 9.61
N ARG A 23 -1.71 -1.13 8.91
CA ARG A 23 -1.86 0.32 8.75
C ARG A 23 -1.85 0.68 7.28
N TYR A 24 -2.69 1.65 6.92
CA TYR A 24 -2.70 2.26 5.59
C TYR A 24 -1.90 3.55 5.65
N ARG A 25 -0.77 3.59 4.93
CA ARG A 25 0.07 4.80 4.84
C ARG A 25 -0.38 5.74 3.71
N THR A 26 -1.03 5.19 2.69
CA THR A 26 -1.69 5.97 1.65
C THR A 26 -3.07 5.42 1.37
N VAL A 27 -3.94 6.24 0.79
CA VAL A 27 -5.32 5.89 0.43
C VAL A 27 -5.55 6.25 -1.03
N GLY A 28 -6.17 5.35 -1.77
CA GLY A 28 -6.66 5.51 -3.15
C GLY A 28 -7.87 4.61 -3.35
N ASP A 29 -8.03 4.04 -4.56
CA ASP A 29 -9.08 3.06 -4.79
C ASP A 29 -8.79 1.76 -4.04
N VAL A 30 -9.85 1.10 -3.58
CA VAL A 30 -9.78 -0.15 -2.85
C VAL A 30 -8.98 -1.24 -3.58
N THR A 31 -9.07 -1.26 -4.92
CA THR A 31 -8.41 -2.23 -5.81
C THR A 31 -6.90 -2.05 -5.89
N CYS A 32 -6.37 -0.88 -5.54
CA CYS A 32 -4.95 -0.55 -5.63
C CYS A 32 -4.32 -0.11 -4.31
N THR A 33 -5.11 0.02 -3.24
CA THR A 33 -4.63 0.45 -1.92
C THR A 33 -4.24 -0.75 -1.07
N GLY A 34 -2.94 -0.92 -0.89
CA GLY A 34 -2.33 -1.92 -0.03
C GLY A 34 -2.09 -1.43 1.39
N ALA A 35 -2.18 -2.34 2.35
CA ALA A 35 -1.80 -2.13 3.74
C ALA A 35 -0.39 -2.65 4.00
N ILE A 36 0.23 -2.12 5.06
CA ILE A 36 1.45 -2.65 5.65
C ILE A 36 1.14 -3.34 6.97
N ALA A 37 1.89 -4.39 7.30
CA ALA A 37 1.87 -4.96 8.64
C ALA A 37 2.32 -3.90 9.63
N SER A 38 1.54 -3.67 10.68
CA SER A 38 1.86 -2.69 11.72
C SER A 38 1.12 -3.06 12.99
N GLU A 39 1.85 -3.13 14.10
CA GLU A 39 1.29 -3.31 15.44
C GLU A 39 1.25 -1.99 16.22
N ALA A 40 1.61 -0.88 15.57
CA ALA A 40 1.62 0.43 16.21
C ALA A 40 0.20 0.83 16.64
N THR A 41 0.06 1.16 17.94
CA THR A 41 -1.19 1.62 18.56
C THR A 41 -1.08 3.05 19.08
N THR A 42 0.13 3.61 19.10
CA THR A 42 0.42 4.98 19.55
C THR A 42 1.10 5.81 18.46
N ILE A 43 1.11 7.14 18.64
CA ILE A 43 1.76 8.05 17.70
C ILE A 43 3.27 7.85 17.69
N ASP A 44 3.90 7.63 18.84
CA ASP A 44 5.34 7.43 18.94
C ASP A 44 5.78 6.16 18.19
N GLU A 45 5.04 5.05 18.35
CA GLU A 45 5.26 3.81 17.59
C GLU A 45 5.10 4.03 16.08
N VAL A 46 4.13 4.84 15.65
CA VAL A 46 3.96 5.19 14.23
C VAL A 46 5.17 5.99 13.72
N ILE A 47 5.68 6.93 14.51
CA ILE A 47 6.85 7.74 14.14
C ILE A 47 8.08 6.86 13.98
N ASP A 48 8.34 5.96 14.92
CA ASP A 48 9.47 5.03 14.87
C ASP A 48 9.39 4.09 13.65
N GLU A 49 8.19 3.60 13.33
CA GLU A 49 7.95 2.77 12.13
C GLU A 49 8.20 3.56 10.83
N VAL A 50 7.84 4.84 10.78
CA VAL A 50 8.06 5.68 9.60
C VAL A 50 9.54 6.02 9.43
N ILE A 51 10.25 6.36 10.51
CA ILE A 51 11.68 6.72 10.47
C ILE A 51 12.53 5.56 9.95
N THR A 52 12.18 4.32 10.32
CA THR A 52 12.92 3.12 9.91
C THR A 52 12.55 2.61 8.52
N SER A 53 11.52 3.16 7.87
CA SER A 53 11.05 2.74 6.56
C SER A 53 12.03 3.16 5.45
N THR A 54 12.57 2.18 4.72
CA THR A 54 13.46 2.40 3.56
C THR A 54 12.72 2.56 2.23
N VAL A 55 11.40 2.36 2.25
CA VAL A 55 10.52 2.47 1.07
C VAL A 55 9.58 3.66 1.23
N SER A 56 9.31 4.37 0.14
CA SER A 56 8.33 5.45 0.13
C SER A 56 6.92 4.91 0.46
N GLU A 57 6.09 5.75 1.09
CA GLU A 57 4.75 5.34 1.49
C GLU A 57 3.92 4.84 0.30
N ARG A 58 3.96 5.57 -0.82
CA ARG A 58 3.30 5.19 -2.07
C ARG A 58 3.90 3.93 -2.67
N GLY A 59 5.23 3.83 -2.80
CA GLY A 59 5.88 2.64 -3.36
C GLY A 59 5.61 1.35 -2.58
N ALA A 60 5.34 1.48 -1.27
CA ALA A 60 4.98 0.34 -0.43
C ALA A 60 3.51 -0.10 -0.55
N THR A 61 2.60 0.81 -0.92
CA THR A 61 1.15 0.61 -0.75
C THR A 61 0.33 0.74 -2.04
N ARG A 62 0.86 1.34 -3.11
CA ARG A 62 0.15 1.49 -4.39
C ARG A 62 0.51 0.34 -5.34
N ALA A 63 -0.47 -0.53 -5.60
CA ALA A 63 -0.29 -1.68 -6.49
C ALA A 63 0.06 -1.26 -7.92
N ASP A 64 -0.47 -0.13 -8.36
CA ASP A 64 -0.29 0.46 -9.69
C ASP A 64 1.05 1.20 -9.86
N ASP A 65 1.69 1.63 -8.77
CA ASP A 65 2.98 2.33 -8.83
C ASP A 65 4.18 1.36 -8.94
N ARG A 66 3.96 0.04 -8.85
CA ARG A 66 5.02 -1.00 -8.90
C ARG A 66 5.69 -1.19 -10.27
N PHE A 67 5.22 -0.51 -11.32
CA PHE A 67 5.81 -0.64 -12.66
C PHE A 67 7.13 0.15 -12.82
N SER A 68 7.37 1.17 -12.00
CA SER A 68 8.64 1.94 -11.95
C SER A 68 8.58 2.99 -10.83
N GLU A 69 9.69 3.28 -10.15
CA GLU A 69 9.81 4.44 -9.23
C GLU A 69 9.51 5.78 -9.94
N THR A 70 9.66 5.85 -11.27
CA THR A 70 9.35 7.03 -12.10
C THR A 70 7.94 7.05 -12.67
N SER A 71 7.09 6.06 -12.37
CA SER A 71 5.80 5.88 -13.04
C SER A 71 4.82 7.06 -12.89
N MET A 72 4.94 7.88 -11.84
CA MET A 72 4.19 9.14 -11.75
C MET A 72 4.80 10.27 -12.60
N GLU A 73 6.13 10.36 -12.67
CA GLU A 73 6.80 11.37 -13.51
C GLU A 73 6.64 11.06 -15.01
N ASP A 74 6.59 9.78 -15.38
CA ASP A 74 6.32 9.34 -16.75
C ASP A 74 4.86 9.63 -17.13
N ARG A 75 3.89 9.35 -16.25
CA ARG A 75 2.48 9.74 -16.44
C ARG A 75 2.29 11.25 -16.58
N LYS A 76 3.02 12.06 -15.80
CA LYS A 76 3.03 13.53 -15.97
C LYS A 76 3.55 13.93 -17.35
N ARG A 77 4.64 13.31 -17.82
CA ARG A 77 5.20 13.58 -19.16
C ARG A 77 4.21 13.20 -20.27
N GLU A 78 3.40 12.17 -20.06
CA GLU A 78 2.37 11.71 -20.98
C GLU A 78 1.06 12.51 -20.93
N GLY A 79 0.96 13.53 -20.08
CA GLY A 79 -0.22 14.41 -20.00
C GLY A 79 -1.34 13.87 -19.10
N TYR A 80 -1.02 13.00 -18.14
CA TYR A 80 -1.96 12.54 -17.11
C TYR A 80 -2.34 13.64 -16.08
N PHE A 81 -1.86 14.87 -16.31
CA PHE A 81 -2.20 16.11 -15.61
C PHE A 81 -2.29 17.27 -16.60
#